data_AF-A0AAU9LU41-F1
#
_entry.id   AF-A0AAU9LU41-F1
#
_cell.length_a   1.000
_cell.length_b   1.000
_cell.length_c   1.000
_cell.angle_alpha   90.00
_cell.angle_beta   90.00
_cell.angle_gamma   90.00
#
_symmetry.space_group_name_H-M   'P 1'
#
loop_
_entity.id
_entity.type
_entity.pdbx_description
1 polymer ?
#
loop_
_entity_poly.entity_id
_entity_poly.type
_entity_poly.pdbx_seq_one_letter_code
_entity_poly.pdbx_strand_id
1 'polypeptide(L)'
;MAIRSHKSSEQGAITKRMTAIEEMAGMDVLYSDKIRTLTLNKLAVDKTLVEIFEKDCDKDTMILKGARASRVENQDAIDACIVNMLGDAKEARLSYELNLRLHCILRLRNWLI
;
A
#
# COMPACT_ATOMS: atom_id res chain seq x y z
N MET A 1 -1.47 29.96 23.54
CA MET A 1 -1.04 28.99 22.51
C MET A 1 -0.55 27.66 23.08
N ALA A 2 0.29 27.63 24.12
CA ALA A 2 0.85 26.37 24.68
C ALA A 2 -0.21 25.32 25.11
N ILE A 3 -1.27 25.74 25.79
CA ILE A 3 -2.38 24.83 26.20
C ILE A 3 -3.10 24.23 24.98
N ARG A 4 -3.25 25.01 23.89
CA ARG A 4 -3.88 24.53 22.64
C ARG A 4 -3.00 23.50 21.94
N SER A 5 -1.69 23.73 21.92
CA SER A 5 -0.71 22.76 21.39
C SER A 5 -0.73 21.45 22.18
N HIS A 6 -0.77 21.54 23.51
CA HIS A 6 -0.90 20.37 24.37
C HIS A 6 -2.17 19.56 24.07
N LYS A 7 -3.33 20.23 23.99
CA LYS A 7 -4.61 19.58 23.65
C LYS A 7 -4.63 18.98 22.24
N SER A 8 -3.98 19.63 21.27
CA SER A 8 -3.81 19.06 19.92
C SER A 8 -2.98 17.77 19.97
N SER A 9 -1.93 17.74 20.79
CA SER A 9 -1.12 16.54 20.98
C SER A 9 -1.89 15.40 21.65
N GLU A 10 -2.80 15.70 22.58
CA GLU A 10 -3.72 14.70 23.17
C GLU A 10 -4.65 14.08 22.11
N GLN A 11 -4.97 14.82 21.05
CA GLN A 11 -5.73 14.33 19.90
C GLN A 11 -4.86 13.63 18.83
N GLY A 12 -3.55 13.46 19.09
CA GLY A 12 -2.60 12.82 18.17
C GLY A 12 -2.06 13.74 17.08
N ALA A 13 -2.35 15.05 17.13
CA ALA A 13 -1.87 16.02 16.16
C ALA A 13 -0.67 16.81 16.72
N ILE A 14 0.51 16.62 16.11
CA ILE A 14 1.75 17.29 16.50
C ILE A 14 1.92 18.58 15.68
N THR A 15 1.86 19.74 16.36
CA THR A 15 2.05 21.04 15.72
C THR A 15 3.48 21.53 15.86
N LYS A 16 4.23 21.65 14.76
CA LYS A 16 5.61 22.19 14.76
C LYS A 16 5.67 23.71 14.95
N ARG A 17 4.63 24.44 14.52
CA ARG A 17 4.50 25.89 14.65
C ARG A 17 3.25 26.22 15.47
N MET A 18 3.37 27.04 16.51
CA MET A 18 2.22 27.38 17.37
C MET A 18 1.14 28.18 16.65
N THR A 19 1.51 28.93 15.59
CA THR A 19 0.58 29.71 14.76
C THR A 19 -0.28 28.85 13.83
N ALA A 20 0.14 27.60 13.55
CA ALA A 20 -0.62 26.71 12.68
C ALA A 20 -2.03 26.41 13.22
N ILE A 21 -2.24 26.50 14.53
CA ILE A 21 -3.56 26.31 15.15
C ILE A 21 -4.53 27.43 14.77
N GLU A 22 -4.04 28.65 14.60
CA GLU A 22 -4.86 29.80 14.19
C GLU A 22 -5.12 29.76 12.69
N GLU A 23 -4.12 29.39 11.89
CA GLU A 23 -4.27 29.14 10.45
C GLU A 23 -5.32 28.04 10.18
N MET A 24 -5.30 26.95 10.95
CA MET A 24 -6.31 25.88 10.85
C MET A 24 -7.71 26.34 11.26
N ALA A 25 -7.84 27.30 12.19
CA ALA A 25 -9.13 27.80 12.63
C ALA A 25 -9.83 28.67 11.58
N GLY A 26 -9.07 29.26 10.64
CA GLY A 26 -9.57 30.08 9.54
C GLY A 26 -9.57 29.37 8.18
N MET A 27 -9.49 28.04 8.15
CA MET A 27 -9.37 27.28 6.90
C MET A 27 -10.75 26.90 6.34
N ASP A 28 -11.03 27.31 5.09
CA ASP A 28 -12.31 27.04 4.41
C ASP A 28 -12.30 25.78 3.54
N VAL A 29 -11.15 25.42 2.96
CA VAL A 29 -11.00 24.27 2.05
C VAL A 29 -9.80 23.44 2.47
N LEU A 30 -10.02 22.13 2.62
CA LEU A 30 -8.98 21.15 2.92
C LEU A 30 -8.81 20.19 1.74
N TYR A 31 -7.61 20.18 1.16
CA TYR A 31 -7.21 19.15 0.20
C TYR A 31 -6.57 17.99 0.95
N SER A 32 -7.30 16.88 1.03
CA SER A 32 -6.80 15.65 1.65
C SER A 32 -6.30 14.68 0.59
N ASP A 33 -5.12 14.11 0.83
CA ASP A 33 -4.63 13.01 0.01
C ASP A 33 -5.53 11.78 0.14
N LYS A 34 -5.80 11.08 -0.96
CA LYS A 34 -6.61 9.86 -0.94
C LYS A 34 -5.89 8.73 -0.20
N ILE A 35 -4.65 8.47 -0.60
CA ILE A 35 -3.88 7.31 -0.16
C ILE A 35 -3.23 7.61 1.19
N ARG A 36 -3.37 6.71 2.16
CA ARG A 36 -2.84 6.83 3.54
C ARG A 36 -3.46 7.91 4.43
N THR A 37 -4.32 8.79 3.92
CA THR A 37 -5.09 9.74 4.74
C THR A 37 -6.58 9.39 4.76
N LEU A 38 -7.25 9.32 3.59
CA LEU A 38 -8.66 8.93 3.54
C LEU A 38 -8.87 7.41 3.57
N THR A 39 -7.91 6.65 3.03
CA THR A 39 -8.00 5.17 2.98
C THR A 39 -7.14 4.52 4.05
N LEU A 40 -7.59 3.36 4.54
CA LEU A 40 -6.88 2.54 5.54
C LEU A 40 -5.56 1.93 5.02
N ASN A 41 -5.25 2.10 3.73
CA ASN A 41 -4.10 1.50 3.06
C ASN A 41 -4.00 -0.03 3.25
N LYS A 42 -5.14 -0.70 3.44
CA LYS A 42 -5.30 -2.16 3.51
C LYS A 42 -5.92 -2.63 2.20
N LEU A 43 -5.06 -2.90 1.22
CA LEU A 43 -5.48 -3.33 -0.11
C LEU A 43 -5.85 -4.82 -0.08
N ALA A 44 -6.95 -5.17 -0.73
CA ALA A 44 -7.37 -6.54 -0.96
C ALA A 44 -7.78 -6.67 -2.43
N VAL A 45 -7.42 -7.79 -3.06
CA VAL A 45 -7.76 -8.08 -4.45
C VAL A 45 -8.50 -9.40 -4.48
N ASP A 46 -9.58 -9.43 -5.25
CA ASP A 46 -10.31 -10.65 -5.53
C ASP A 46 -9.65 -11.38 -6.71
N LYS A 47 -9.31 -12.67 -6.51
CA LYS A 47 -8.69 -13.53 -7.52
C LYS A 47 -9.57 -13.71 -8.77
N THR A 48 -10.89 -13.56 -8.62
CA THR A 48 -11.83 -13.70 -9.75
C THR A 48 -11.65 -12.58 -10.77
N LEU A 49 -11.31 -11.37 -10.32
CA LEU A 49 -11.13 -10.18 -11.15
C LEU A 49 -9.78 -10.15 -11.88
N VAL A 50 -8.83 -11.03 -11.53
CA VAL A 50 -7.50 -11.03 -12.16
C VAL A 50 -7.61 -11.57 -13.59
N GLU A 51 -7.27 -10.73 -14.56
CA GLU A 51 -7.15 -11.10 -15.98
C GLU A 51 -5.69 -11.33 -16.37
N ILE A 52 -5.45 -12.34 -17.20
CA ILE A 52 -4.12 -12.69 -17.70
C ILE A 52 -4.05 -12.38 -19.19
N PHE A 53 -3.01 -11.64 -19.58
CA PHE A 53 -2.74 -11.29 -20.97
C PHE A 53 -1.76 -12.23 -21.66
N GLU A 54 -1.05 -13.07 -20.90
CA GLU A 54 -0.07 -14.05 -21.40
C GLU A 54 -0.74 -15.40 -21.68
N LYS A 55 -0.50 -16.00 -22.86
CA LYS A 55 -1.24 -17.19 -23.31
C LYS A 55 -0.90 -18.47 -22.54
N ASP A 56 0.30 -18.55 -21.96
CA ASP A 56 0.83 -19.77 -21.33
C ASP A 56 1.00 -19.63 -19.80
N CYS A 57 0.20 -18.76 -19.14
CA CYS A 57 0.28 -18.58 -17.70
C CYS A 57 -1.10 -18.72 -17.03
N ASP A 58 -1.12 -19.49 -15.94
CA ASP A 58 -2.29 -19.63 -15.08
C ASP A 58 -2.35 -18.53 -13.99
N LYS A 59 -3.54 -18.26 -13.45
CA LYS A 59 -3.77 -17.17 -12.46
C LYS A 59 -2.94 -17.39 -11.21
N ASP A 60 -2.89 -18.61 -10.71
CA ASP A 60 -2.14 -18.91 -9.48
C ASP A 60 -0.62 -18.81 -9.72
N THR A 61 -0.17 -19.17 -10.92
CA THR A 61 1.24 -19.03 -11.31
C THR A 61 1.64 -17.55 -11.41
N MET A 62 0.77 -16.69 -11.93
CA MET A 62 1.01 -15.25 -12.02
C MET A 62 1.07 -14.60 -10.62
N ILE A 63 0.14 -14.94 -9.73
CA ILE A 63 0.11 -14.44 -8.36
C ILE A 63 1.37 -14.88 -7.60
N LEU A 64 1.79 -16.14 -7.75
CA LEU A 64 3.02 -16.66 -7.14
C LEU A 64 4.26 -15.91 -7.62
N LYS A 65 4.37 -15.64 -8.93
CA LYS A 65 5.46 -14.83 -9.50
C LYS A 65 5.43 -13.39 -8.96
N GLY A 66 4.24 -12.79 -8.85
CA GLY A 66 4.05 -11.47 -8.24
C GLY A 66 4.53 -11.42 -6.79
N ALA A 67 4.11 -12.39 -5.97
CA ALA A 67 4.48 -12.48 -4.56
C ALA A 67 5.98 -12.71 -4.34
N ARG A 68 6.64 -13.48 -5.22
CA ARG A 68 8.10 -13.66 -5.22
C ARG A 68 8.85 -12.40 -5.64
N ALA A 69 8.25 -11.58 -6.49
CA ALA A 69 8.82 -10.31 -6.93
C ALA A 69 8.68 -9.21 -5.86
N SER A 70 7.63 -9.29 -5.05
CA SER A 70 7.40 -8.44 -3.88
C SER A 70 8.40 -8.66 -2.76
N ARG A 71 8.63 -7.62 -1.95
CA ARG A 71 9.49 -7.73 -0.76
C ARG A 71 8.70 -8.41 0.35
N VAL A 72 9.34 -9.36 1.04
CA VAL A 72 8.77 -10.01 2.23
C VAL A 72 9.17 -9.28 3.51
N GLU A 73 10.33 -8.63 3.50
CA GLU A 73 10.84 -7.82 4.61
C GLU A 73 10.59 -6.33 4.29
N ASN A 74 9.95 -5.62 5.22
CA ASN A 74 9.50 -4.23 5.07
C ASN A 74 8.52 -4.06 3.89
N GLN A 75 7.32 -4.64 4.04
CA GLN A 75 6.30 -4.66 3.00
C GLN A 75 5.61 -3.30 2.85
N ASP A 76 5.59 -2.78 1.62
CA ASP A 76 4.62 -1.76 1.24
C ASP A 76 3.21 -2.38 1.23
N ALA A 77 2.16 -1.57 1.37
CA ALA A 77 0.78 -2.06 1.39
C ALA A 77 0.40 -2.89 0.14
N ILE A 78 1.01 -2.59 -1.01
CA ILE A 78 0.85 -3.37 -2.24
C ILE A 78 1.54 -4.72 -2.14
N ASP A 79 2.77 -4.77 -1.62
CA ASP A 79 3.52 -6.02 -1.45
C ASP A 79 2.84 -6.94 -0.45
N ALA A 80 2.35 -6.38 0.66
CA ALA A 80 1.55 -7.11 1.64
C ALA A 80 0.27 -7.67 1.00
N CYS A 81 -0.40 -6.90 0.15
CA CYS A 81 -1.61 -7.35 -0.55
C CYS A 81 -1.33 -8.57 -1.44
N ILE A 82 -0.27 -8.52 -2.25
CA ILE A 82 0.08 -9.61 -3.17
C ILE A 82 0.53 -10.86 -2.41
N VAL A 83 1.32 -10.71 -1.34
CA VAL A 83 1.73 -11.85 -0.50
C VAL A 83 0.54 -12.48 0.23
N ASN A 84 -0.43 -11.68 0.69
CA ASN A 84 -1.65 -12.17 1.33
C ASN A 84 -2.62 -12.87 0.37
N MET A 85 -2.42 -12.79 -0.95
CA MET A 85 -3.21 -13.58 -1.90
C MET A 85 -2.78 -15.06 -1.94
N LEU A 86 -1.58 -15.39 -1.43
CA LEU A 86 -1.11 -16.76 -1.31
C LEU A 86 -1.74 -17.44 -0.10
N GLY A 87 -1.94 -18.76 -0.19
CA GLY A 87 -2.40 -19.57 0.94
C GLY A 87 -1.34 -19.71 2.02
N ASP A 88 -0.06 -19.84 1.64
CA ASP A 88 1.09 -19.84 2.54
C ASP A 88 2.14 -18.82 2.08
N ALA A 89 2.42 -17.83 2.93
CA ALA A 89 3.42 -16.79 2.67
C ALA A 89 4.85 -17.35 2.48
N LYS A 90 5.12 -18.58 2.93
CA LYS A 90 6.41 -19.25 2.73
C LYS A 90 6.67 -19.62 1.27
N GLU A 91 5.62 -19.82 0.46
CA GLU A 91 5.74 -20.13 -0.97
C GLU A 91 6.34 -18.97 -1.76
N ALA A 92 6.19 -17.74 -1.27
CA ALA A 92 6.86 -16.56 -1.82
C ALA A 92 8.40 -16.61 -1.66
N ARG A 93 8.92 -17.44 -0.74
CA ARG A 93 10.36 -17.63 -0.49
C ARG A 93 10.92 -18.91 -1.11
N LEU A 94 10.09 -19.90 -1.40
CA LEU A 94 10.52 -21.15 -2.02
C LEU A 94 10.70 -20.95 -3.53
N SER A 95 11.94 -20.70 -3.95
CA SER A 95 12.60 -20.94 -5.25
C SER A 95 13.35 -19.73 -5.83
N TYR A 96 14.64 -19.96 -6.10
CA TYR A 96 15.59 -19.05 -6.70
C TYR A 96 15.44 -19.02 -8.23
N GLU A 97 14.44 -18.30 -8.76
CA GLU A 97 14.44 -17.93 -10.18
C GLU A 97 14.28 -16.42 -10.32
N LEU A 98 15.43 -15.75 -10.47
CA LEU A 98 15.62 -14.32 -10.24
C LEU A 98 15.31 -13.44 -11.47
N ASN A 99 14.66 -13.95 -12.52
CA ASN A 99 14.73 -13.32 -13.86
C ASN A 99 13.49 -12.55 -14.35
N LEU A 100 12.41 -12.39 -13.56
CA LEU A 100 11.20 -11.66 -14.01
C LEU A 100 10.79 -10.46 -13.16
N ARG A 101 11.72 -9.87 -12.39
CA ARG A 101 11.41 -8.81 -11.43
C ARG A 101 10.80 -7.53 -12.02
N LEU A 102 11.13 -7.13 -13.26
CA LEU A 102 10.68 -5.82 -13.76
C LEU A 102 9.32 -5.80 -14.46
N HIS A 103 8.99 -6.81 -15.28
CA HIS A 103 7.81 -6.71 -16.16
C HIS A 103 6.49 -6.99 -15.44
N CYS A 104 6.47 -7.92 -14.47
CA CYS A 104 5.26 -8.25 -13.69
C CYS A 104 4.88 -7.15 -12.67
N ILE A 105 5.86 -6.56 -11.97
CA ILE A 105 5.59 -5.56 -10.92
C ILE A 105 4.96 -4.28 -11.51
N LEU A 106 5.43 -3.82 -12.67
CA LEU A 106 4.92 -2.58 -13.28
C LEU A 106 3.46 -2.69 -13.70
N ARG A 107 3.01 -3.84 -14.25
CA ARG A 107 1.61 -4.04 -14.62
C ARG A 107 0.68 -4.22 -13.42
N LEU A 108 1.10 -4.95 -12.39
CA LEU A 108 0.30 -5.12 -11.17
C LEU A 108 0.15 -3.81 -10.38
N ARG A 109 1.22 -3.00 -10.32
CA ARG A 109 1.14 -1.68 -9.68
C ARG A 109 0.19 -0.73 -10.38
N ASN A 110 0.14 -0.75 -11.72
CA ASN A 110 -0.78 0.08 -12.49
C ASN A 110 -2.25 -0.36 -12.35
N TRP A 111 -2.51 -1.57 -11.84
CA TRP A 111 -3.85 -2.10 -11.58
C TRP A 111 -4.36 -1.75 -10.18
N LEU A 112 -3.45 -1.45 -9.24
CA LEU A 112 -3.76 -1.22 -7.81
C LEU A 112 -3.78 0.27 -7.41
N ILE A 113 -3.38 1.18 -8.30
CA ILE A 113 -3.39 2.64 -8.09
C ILE A 113 -4.52 3.26 -8.89
#